data_AF-A0A661IJT7-F1
#
_entry.id   AF-A0A661IJT7-F1
#
_cell.length_a   1.000
_cell.length_b   1.000
_cell.length_c   1.000
_cell.angle_alpha   90.00
_cell.angle_beta   90.00
_cell.angle_gamma   90.00
#
_symmetry.space_group_name_H-M   'P 1'
#
loop_
_entity.id
_entity.type
_entity.pdbx_description
1 polymer ?
#
loop_
_entity_poly.entity_id
_entity_poly.type
_entity_poly.pdbx_seq_one_letter_code
_entity_poly.pdbx_strand_id
1 'polypeptide(L)'
;MFDDGTHVTSGHPIDGLSIIVETEFELDLFEPSLFIFCNKAKNKIKILHFDNGFWLYYRRLEQGKFKWPTKENEVYNISFDELKWLINGHELRLKERKFKDIKKLEFY
;
A
#
# COMPACT_ATOMS: atom_id res chain seq x y z
N MET A 1 7.87 1.54 34.29
CA MET A 1 7.58 0.09 34.31
C MET A 1 6.50 -0.09 33.26
N PHE A 2 6.87 -0.71 32.14
CA PHE A 2 6.05 -0.85 30.93
C PHE A 2 5.26 -2.17 31.03
N ASP A 3 3.94 -2.09 30.88
CA ASP A 3 2.98 -3.11 30.36
C ASP A 3 1.60 -2.43 30.41
N ASP A 4 0.72 -2.43 29.41
CA ASP A 4 0.15 -3.61 28.75
C ASP A 4 -0.36 -3.23 27.34
N GLY A 5 0.05 -4.03 26.36
CA GLY A 5 -0.21 -3.88 24.93
C GLY A 5 -1.64 -4.22 24.53
N THR A 6 -2.57 -3.31 24.82
CA THR A 6 -3.87 -3.31 24.15
C THR A 6 -3.71 -2.74 22.75
N HIS A 7 -3.46 -3.62 21.76
CA HIS A 7 -3.82 -3.34 20.37
C HIS A 7 -5.34 -3.23 20.29
N VAL A 8 -5.87 -2.08 20.70
CA VAL A 8 -7.18 -1.62 20.26
C VAL A 8 -7.04 -1.48 18.76
N THR A 9 -7.52 -2.47 18.00
CA THR A 9 -7.83 -2.27 16.59
C THR A 9 -8.98 -1.27 16.59
N SER A 10 -8.64 0.01 16.63
CA SER A 10 -9.63 1.06 16.43
C SER A 10 -10.18 0.83 15.02
N GLY A 11 -11.49 1.01 14.81
CA GLY A 11 -12.15 0.71 13.53
C GLY A 11 -11.68 1.57 12.34
N HIS A 12 -10.55 2.25 12.47
CA HIS A 12 -9.97 3.13 11.48
C HIS A 12 -9.23 2.33 10.41
N PRO A 13 -9.57 2.53 9.12
CA PRO A 13 -8.92 1.84 8.01
C PRO A 13 -7.39 2.02 7.95
N ILE A 14 -6.85 3.07 8.56
CA ILE A 14 -5.42 3.36 8.62
C ILE A 14 -4.73 2.39 9.56
N ASP A 15 -5.20 2.25 10.80
CA ASP A 15 -4.62 1.38 11.81
C ASP A 15 -4.56 -0.08 11.35
N GLY A 16 -5.67 -0.57 10.76
CA GLY A 16 -5.72 -1.93 10.24
C GLY A 16 -4.73 -2.18 9.09
N LEU A 17 -4.52 -1.20 8.21
CA LEU A 17 -3.52 -1.31 7.15
C LEU A 17 -2.10 -1.17 7.67
N SER A 18 -1.89 -0.31 8.66
CA SER A 18 -0.59 -0.06 9.30
C SER A 18 -0.07 -1.34 9.96
N ILE A 19 -0.94 -2.03 10.71
CA ILE A 19 -0.63 -3.32 11.32
C ILE A 19 -0.20 -4.34 10.27
N ILE A 20 -0.86 -4.39 9.10
CA ILE A 20 -0.47 -5.33 8.02
C ILE A 20 0.93 -5.00 7.50
N VAL A 21 1.27 -3.72 7.30
CA VAL A 21 2.61 -3.32 6.82
C VAL A 21 3.69 -3.72 7.82
N GLU A 22 3.49 -3.42 9.10
CA GLU A 22 4.50 -3.64 10.14
C GLU A 22 4.62 -5.12 10.51
N THR A 23 3.50 -5.85 10.61
CA THR A 23 3.49 -7.21 11.18
C THR A 23 3.53 -8.32 10.14
N GLU A 24 2.84 -8.18 9.00
CA GLU A 24 2.84 -9.22 7.96
C GLU A 24 4.00 -9.07 6.98
N PHE A 25 4.43 -7.83 6.73
CA PHE A 25 5.45 -7.53 5.72
C PHE A 25 6.78 -7.01 6.29
N GLU A 26 6.84 -6.71 7.60
CA GLU A 26 8.04 -6.21 8.28
C GLU A 26 8.65 -4.97 7.60
N LEU A 27 7.81 -4.09 7.06
CA LEU A 27 8.22 -2.85 6.40
C LEU A 27 8.03 -1.64 7.32
N ASP A 28 8.87 -0.63 7.15
CA ASP A 28 8.78 0.63 7.88
C ASP A 28 7.75 1.57 7.23
N LEU A 29 6.69 1.91 7.99
CA LEU A 29 5.62 2.82 7.55
C LEU A 29 6.07 4.27 7.37
N PHE A 30 7.15 4.67 8.04
CA PHE A 30 7.64 6.04 8.09
C PHE A 30 8.65 6.37 6.99
N GLU A 31 9.10 5.35 6.25
CA GLU A 31 9.90 5.53 5.03
C GLU A 31 9.09 6.24 3.93
N PRO A 32 9.73 6.97 3.00
CA PRO A 32 9.07 7.72 1.94
C PRO A 32 8.52 6.78 0.85
N SER A 33 7.51 5.99 1.23
CA SER A 33 6.95 4.89 0.46
C SER A 33 5.44 5.00 0.35
N LEU A 34 4.90 4.35 -0.70
CA LEU A 34 3.47 4.17 -0.90
C LEU A 34 3.13 2.69 -0.75
N PHE A 35 2.29 2.36 0.22
CA PHE A 35 1.78 1.00 0.42
C PHE A 35 0.43 0.86 -0.26
N ILE A 36 0.37 0.04 -1.31
CA ILE A 36 -0.82 -0.09 -2.15
C ILE A 36 -1.50 -1.42 -1.85
N PHE A 37 -2.79 -1.35 -1.52
CA PHE A 37 -3.61 -2.50 -1.20
C PHE A 37 -4.77 -2.60 -2.19
N CYS A 38 -5.11 -3.83 -2.57
CA CYS A 38 -6.30 -4.12 -3.35
C CYS A 38 -7.22 -5.07 -2.59
N ASN A 39 -8.52 -4.82 -2.63
CA ASN A 39 -9.47 -5.71 -1.96
C ASN A 39 -9.64 -7.03 -2.72
N LYS A 40 -10.20 -8.05 -2.05
CA LYS A 40 -10.46 -9.38 -2.65
C LYS A 40 -11.29 -9.32 -3.95
N ALA A 41 -12.26 -8.40 -4.04
CA ALA A 41 -13.06 -8.22 -5.26
C ALA A 41 -12.31 -7.52 -6.41
N LYS A 42 -11.07 -7.05 -6.16
CA LYS A 42 -10.20 -6.33 -7.08
C LYS A 42 -10.83 -5.06 -7.67
N ASN A 43 -11.77 -4.43 -6.98
CA ASN A 43 -12.45 -3.22 -7.46
C ASN A 43 -12.20 -1.99 -6.59
N LYS A 44 -11.37 -2.12 -5.54
CA LYS A 44 -10.97 -1.04 -4.66
C LYS A 44 -9.46 -1.06 -4.47
N ILE A 45 -8.85 0.10 -4.58
CA ILE A 45 -7.45 0.35 -4.18
C ILE A 45 -7.45 1.29 -2.99
N LYS A 46 -6.59 0.99 -2.01
CA LYS A 46 -6.19 1.88 -0.93
C LYS A 46 -4.69 2.14 -1.04
N ILE A 47 -4.24 3.38 -0.89
CA ILE A 47 -2.82 3.74 -0.84
C ILE A 47 -2.55 4.42 0.49
N LEU A 48 -1.73 3.79 1.32
CA LEU A 48 -1.28 4.30 2.61
C LEU A 48 0.11 4.92 2.45
N HIS A 49 0.30 6.10 3.05
CA HIS A 49 1.53 6.86 2.99
C HIS A 49 1.71 7.68 4.26
N PHE A 50 2.92 7.73 4.80
CA PHE A 50 3.28 8.61 5.91
C PHE A 50 4.17 9.76 5.42
N ASP A 51 3.82 10.98 5.83
CA ASP A 51 4.67 12.17 5.72
C ASP A 51 4.49 12.99 7.02
N ASN A 52 3.80 14.12 7.01
CA ASN A 52 3.44 14.85 8.23
C ASN A 52 2.20 14.26 8.95
N GLY A 53 2.05 12.93 8.89
CA GLY A 53 0.86 12.18 9.28
C GLY A 53 0.45 11.16 8.23
N PHE A 54 -0.55 10.34 8.56
CA PHE A 54 -1.03 9.29 7.66
C PHE A 54 -2.02 9.82 6.62
N TRP A 55 -1.72 9.53 5.35
CA TRP A 55 -2.60 9.74 4.21
C TRP A 55 -3.16 8.40 3.73
N LEU A 56 -4.46 8.38 3.44
CA LEU A 56 -5.13 7.24 2.84
C LEU A 56 -5.90 7.66 1.58
N TYR A 57 -5.35 7.32 0.43
CA TYR A 57 -6.05 7.49 -0.85
C TYR A 57 -6.96 6.28 -1.09
N TYR A 58 -8.21 6.53 -1.46
CA TYR A 58 -9.19 5.49 -1.75
C TYR A 58 -9.78 5.66 -3.15
N ARG A 59 -9.69 4.61 -3.96
CA ARG A 59 -10.32 4.56 -5.28
C ARG A 59 -11.18 3.31 -5.41
N ARG A 60 -12.43 3.50 -5.84
CA ARG A 60 -13.38 2.45 -6.19
C ARG A 60 -13.67 2.51 -7.68
N LEU A 61 -13.70 1.36 -8.34
CA LEU A 61 -14.26 1.23 -9.67
C LEU A 61 -15.76 0.97 -9.55
N GLU A 62 -16.57 1.72 -10.30
CA GLU A 62 -18.01 1.48 -10.40
C GLU A 62 -18.30 0.23 -11.25
N GLN A 63 -17.42 -0.10 -12.20
CA GLN A 63 -17.48 -1.30 -13.03
C GLN A 63 -16.09 -1.88 -13.28
N GLY A 64 -16.01 -3.20 -13.41
CA GLY A 64 -14.78 -3.92 -13.70
C GLY A 64 -13.90 -4.18 -12.47
N LYS A 65 -12.65 -4.57 -12.75
CA LYS A 65 -11.63 -4.92 -11.77
C LYS A 65 -10.28 -4.33 -12.17
N PHE A 66 -9.50 -3.90 -11.19
CA PHE A 66 -8.08 -3.65 -11.37
C PHE A 66 -7.38 -4.93 -11.81
N LYS A 67 -6.43 -4.79 -12.73
CA LYS A 67 -5.55 -5.89 -13.15
C LYS A 67 -4.45 -6.11 -12.11
N TRP A 68 -4.90 -6.48 -10.91
CA TRP A 68 -4.04 -6.77 -9.78
C TRP A 68 -3.37 -8.15 -9.95
N PRO A 69 -2.06 -8.27 -9.63
CA PRO A 69 -1.31 -9.52 -9.66
C PRO A 69 -2.08 -10.70 -9.05
N THR A 70 -1.91 -11.88 -9.62
CA THR A 70 -2.68 -13.07 -9.26
C THR A 70 -2.11 -13.84 -8.08
N LYS A 71 -0.82 -13.67 -7.76
CA LYS A 71 -0.26 -14.28 -6.57
C LYS A 71 -0.63 -13.45 -5.35
N GLU A 72 -1.45 -14.05 -4.50
CA GLU A 72 -1.88 -13.47 -3.23
C GLU A 72 -0.71 -13.56 -2.24
N ASN A 73 -0.62 -12.60 -1.31
CA ASN A 73 0.37 -12.52 -0.23
C ASN A 73 1.85 -12.30 -0.64
N GLU A 74 2.14 -11.94 -1.89
CA GLU A 74 3.47 -11.44 -2.27
C GLU A 74 3.48 -9.89 -2.24
N VAL A 75 4.53 -9.31 -1.67
CA VAL A 75 4.82 -7.89 -1.75
C VAL A 75 5.60 -7.61 -3.02
N TYR A 76 5.10 -6.67 -3.84
CA TYR A 76 5.77 -6.25 -5.07
C TYR A 76 6.28 -4.83 -4.96
N ASN A 77 7.57 -4.64 -5.25
CA ASN A 77 8.08 -3.31 -5.53
C ASN A 77 7.71 -2.90 -6.96
N ILE A 78 6.95 -1.82 -7.10
CA ILE A 78 6.55 -1.26 -8.39
C ILE A 78 7.05 0.17 -8.55
N SER A 79 7.33 0.57 -9.79
CA SER A 79 7.69 1.95 -10.10
C SER A 79 6.46 2.86 -10.09
N PHE A 80 6.68 4.17 -10.07
CA PHE A 80 5.60 5.15 -10.20
C PHE A 80 4.82 5.01 -11.53
N ASP A 81 5.49 4.64 -12.63
CA ASP A 81 4.81 4.42 -13.91
C ASP A 81 3.96 3.14 -13.91
N GLU A 82 4.40 2.10 -13.21
CA GLU A 82 3.59 0.89 -13.00
C GLU A 82 2.38 1.17 -12.12
N LEU A 83 2.53 2.02 -11.10
CA LEU A 83 1.40 2.53 -10.33
C LEU A 83 0.42 3.30 -11.24
N LYS A 84 0.90 4.21 -12.09
CA LYS A 84 0.03 4.90 -13.07
C LYS A 84 -0.67 3.91 -13.98
N TRP A 85 0.02 2.89 -14.49
CA TRP A 85 -0.58 1.87 -15.34
C TRP A 85 -1.69 1.11 -14.62
N LEU A 86 -1.44 0.65 -13.40
CA LEU A 86 -2.44 -0.03 -12.57
C LEU A 86 -3.67 0.86 -12.35
N ILE A 87 -3.44 2.12 -11.98
CA ILE A 87 -4.49 3.14 -11.76
C ILE A 87 -5.28 3.38 -13.06
N ASN A 88 -4.67 3.28 -14.23
CA ASN A 88 -5.34 3.41 -15.52
C ASN A 88 -5.92 2.09 -16.06
N GLY A 89 -5.92 1.01 -15.28
CA GLY A 89 -6.53 -0.27 -15.64
C GLY A 89 -5.66 -1.19 -16.50
N HIS A 90 -4.38 -0.87 -16.64
CA HIS A 90 -3.40 -1.74 -17.27
C HIS A 90 -2.86 -2.79 -16.30
N GLU A 91 -2.31 -3.86 -16.86
CA GLU A 91 -1.74 -4.97 -16.09
C GLU A 91 -0.35 -4.63 -15.57
N LEU A 92 -0.09 -4.99 -14.32
CA LEU A 92 1.25 -4.91 -13.75
C LEU A 92 2.13 -6.02 -14.34
N ARG A 93 3.17 -5.63 -15.07
CA ARG A 93 4.23 -6.55 -15.53
C ARG A 93 5.30 -6.62 -14.46
N LEU A 94 5.04 -7.44 -13.45
CA LEU A 94 5.93 -7.62 -12.33
C LEU A 94 7.22 -8.29 -12.79
N LYS A 95 8.34 -7.60 -12.57
CA LYS A 95 9.67 -8.21 -12.50
C LYS A 95 10.08 -8.13 -11.05
N GLU A 96 10.60 -9.21 -10.47
CA GLU A 96 11.18 -9.16 -9.14
C GLU A 96 12.27 -8.09 -9.11
N ARG A 97 12.11 -7.12 -8.20
CA ARG A 97 13.03 -6.00 -8.02
C ARG A 97 13.32 -5.88 -6.54
N LYS A 98 14.59 -5.62 -6.23
CA LYS A 98 14.96 -5.18 -4.88
C LYS A 98 14.28 -3.85 -4.59
N PHE A 99 13.86 -3.64 -3.35
CA PHE A 99 13.46 -2.32 -2.88
C PHE A 99 14.57 -1.34 -3.20
N LYS A 100 14.23 -0.34 -4.01
CA LYS A 100 15.13 0.78 -4.29
C LYS A 100 14.68 1.91 -3.40
N ASP A 101 15.66 2.61 -2.83
CA ASP A 101 15.38 3.84 -2.09
C ASP A 101 14.59 4.80 -3.00
N ILE A 102 13.41 5.18 -2.52
CA ILE A 102 12.64 6.22 -3.16
C ILE A 102 13.32 7.52 -2.75
N LYS A 103 14.04 8.14 -3.69
CA LYS A 103 14.54 9.50 -3.47
C LYS A 103 13.32 10.38 -3.25
N LYS A 104 13.23 11.01 -2.09
CA LYS A 104 12.22 12.02 -1.77
C LYS A 104 12.12 12.98 -2.95
N LEU A 105 11.00 12.95 -3.67
CA LEU A 105 10.67 14.01 -4.59
C LEU A 105 10.29 15.18 -3.71
N GLU A 106 11.20 16.14 -3.57
CA GLU A 106 10.91 17.40 -2.91
C GLU A 106 9.88 18.13 -3.78
N PHE A 107 8.60 17.89 -3.49
CA PHE A 107 7.50 18.67 -4.02
C PHE A 107 7.18 19.82 -3.06
N TYR A 108 8.19 20.63 -2.71
CA TYR A 108 8.06 22.01 -2.24
C TYR A 108 9.38 22.74 -2.46
#